data_AF-A0A7W1BNA3-F1
#
_entry.id   AF-A0A7W1BNA3-F1
#
_cell.length_a   1.000
_cell.length_b   1.000
_cell.length_c   1.000
_cell.angle_alpha   90.00
_cell.angle_beta   90.00
_cell.angle_gamma   90.00
#
_symmetry.space_group_name_H-M   'P 1'
#
loop_
_entity.id
_entity.type
_entity.pdbx_description
1 polymer ?
#
loop_
_entity_poly.entity_id
_entity_poly.type
_entity_poly.pdbx_seq_one_letter_code
_entity_poly.pdbx_strand_id
1 'polypeptide(L)'
;MTSRIAILDWIVIAAYFLALLAIAYWATRKEKNVSADYFLAGRDVGWLAVGASLFASNIGSEHLVGLAGTGAASGLAVGHFEWLASFTLLLLGWLFVPFYLRSGVYTMPEFLERRFNSASRSYFTWVSIIGYVLTKISVTLFAGGVVMRAVTGLDFWTSAVILIVITGLYTIAGGLRAVIYTEVLQTVVLIIGS
;
A
#
# COMPACT_ATOMS: atom_id res chain seq x y z
N MET A 1 25.85 19.65 8.77
CA MET A 1 24.48 19.42 8.29
C MET A 1 23.64 18.94 9.46
N THR A 2 23.06 19.87 10.22
CA THR A 2 22.13 19.58 11.32
C THR A 2 20.78 20.19 10.93
N SER A 3 20.00 19.47 10.14
CA SER A 3 18.61 19.79 9.90
C SER A 3 17.82 19.48 11.18
N ARG A 4 17.81 20.44 12.12
CA ARG A 4 16.89 20.39 13.26
C ARG A 4 15.49 20.57 12.71
N ILE A 5 14.70 19.49 12.75
CA ILE A 5 13.26 19.52 12.53
C ILE A 5 12.69 20.69 13.36
N ALA A 6 12.01 21.63 12.73
CA ALA A 6 11.41 22.74 13.44
C ALA A 6 10.24 22.23 14.30
N ILE A 7 9.91 22.91 15.39
CA ILE A 7 8.72 22.59 16.20
C ILE A 7 7.45 22.58 15.33
N LEU A 8 7.43 23.43 14.29
CA LEU A 8 6.37 23.47 13.29
C LEU A 8 6.23 22.17 12.49
N ASP A 9 7.33 21.53 12.11
CA ASP A 9 7.31 20.26 11.37
C ASP A 9 6.75 19.12 12.27
N TRP A 10 7.13 19.11 13.55
CA TRP A 10 6.57 18.18 14.54
C TRP A 10 5.07 18.39 14.75
N ILE A 11 4.59 19.63 14.76
CA ILE A 11 3.17 19.95 14.85
C ILE A 11 2.42 19.45 13.61
N VAL A 12 2.99 19.64 12.42
CA VAL A 12 2.38 19.15 11.16
C VAL A 12 2.33 17.62 11.13
N ILE A 13 3.41 16.94 11.53
CA ILE A 13 3.45 15.48 11.64
C ILE A 13 2.41 14.98 12.65
N ALA A 14 2.36 15.59 13.84
CA ALA A 14 1.39 15.22 14.87
C ALA A 14 -0.05 15.46 14.41
N ALA A 15 -0.32 16.58 13.73
CA ALA A 15 -1.63 16.89 13.16
C ALA A 15 -2.03 15.89 12.06
N TYR A 16 -1.08 15.47 11.22
CA TYR A 16 -1.29 14.45 10.20
C TYR A 16 -1.66 13.08 10.82
N PHE A 17 -0.90 12.63 11.82
CA PHE A 17 -1.22 11.39 12.53
C PHE A 17 -2.54 11.48 13.30
N LEU A 18 -2.86 12.63 13.89
CA LEU A 18 -4.16 12.87 14.54
C LEU A 18 -5.31 12.84 13.54
N ALA A 19 -5.16 13.45 12.36
CA ALA A 19 -6.16 13.41 11.31
C ALA A 19 -6.38 11.97 10.81
N LEU A 20 -5.30 11.22 10.59
CA LEU A 20 -5.36 9.80 10.23
C LEU A 20 -6.10 8.98 11.30
N LEU A 21 -5.73 9.14 12.58
CA LEU A 21 -6.38 8.43 13.68
C LEU A 21 -7.85 8.83 13.85
N ALA A 22 -8.18 10.11 13.67
CA ALA A 22 -9.57 10.59 13.75
C ALA A 22 -10.43 10.00 12.62
N ILE A 23 -9.88 9.91 11.41
CA ILE A 23 -10.58 9.34 10.25
C ILE A 23 -10.71 7.82 10.39
N ALA A 24 -9.64 7.13 10.82
CA ALA A 24 -9.69 5.70 11.13
C ALA A 24 -10.75 5.42 12.21
N TYR A 25 -10.74 6.17 13.31
CA TYR A 25 -11.72 6.03 14.38
C TYR A 25 -13.16 6.34 13.92
N TRP A 26 -13.35 7.36 13.09
CA TRP A 26 -14.66 7.68 12.50
C TRP A 26 -15.16 6.57 11.57
N ALA A 27 -14.27 6.00 10.76
CA ALA A 27 -14.58 4.88 9.87
C ALA A 27 -14.97 3.63 10.67
N THR A 28 -14.23 3.29 11.73
CA THR A 28 -14.55 2.18 12.65
C THR A 28 -15.83 2.43 13.45
N ARG A 29 -16.17 3.68 13.81
CA ARG A 29 -17.44 3.99 14.50
C ARG A 29 -18.67 3.84 13.63
N LYS A 30 -18.56 4.00 12.31
CA LYS A 30 -19.65 3.76 11.36
C LYS A 30 -20.04 2.28 11.25
N GLU A 31 -19.24 1.39 11.86
CA GLU A 31 -19.33 -0.07 11.76
C GLU A 31 -20.34 -0.72 12.72
N LYS A 32 -21.02 0.03 13.60
CA LYS A 32 -22.06 -0.56 14.47
C LYS A 32 -23.29 -1.09 13.72
N ASN A 33 -23.44 -0.76 12.43
CA ASN A 33 -24.52 -1.28 11.61
C ASN A 33 -23.94 -1.90 10.34
N VAL A 34 -24.39 -3.13 10.05
CA VAL A 34 -24.33 -3.83 8.75
C VAL A 34 -23.12 -4.76 8.55
N SER A 35 -23.28 -5.97 9.10
CA SER A 35 -22.49 -7.19 8.86
C SER A 35 -22.55 -7.71 7.41
N ALA A 36 -23.22 -7.01 6.49
CA ALA A 36 -23.33 -7.36 5.06
C ALA A 36 -22.49 -6.45 4.13
N ASP A 37 -22.13 -5.25 4.57
CA ASP A 37 -21.40 -4.24 3.76
C ASP A 37 -19.87 -4.41 3.80
N TYR A 38 -19.37 -5.36 4.60
CA TYR A 38 -17.95 -5.73 4.63
C TYR A 38 -17.51 -6.46 3.35
N PHE A 39 -18.42 -7.20 2.72
CA PHE A 39 -18.15 -7.98 1.50
C PHE A 39 -18.79 -7.37 0.25
N LEU A 40 -19.91 -6.66 0.40
CA LEU A 40 -20.52 -5.89 -0.67
C LEU A 40 -20.15 -4.42 -0.49
N ALA A 41 -18.89 -4.06 -0.79
CA ALA A 41 -18.69 -2.77 -1.43
C ALA A 41 -19.60 -2.80 -2.66
N GLY A 42 -20.75 -2.14 -2.54
CA GLY A 42 -21.88 -2.28 -3.45
C GLY A 42 -21.45 -2.20 -4.90
N ARG A 43 -22.22 -2.82 -5.78
CA ARG A 43 -21.97 -2.97 -7.23
C ARG A 43 -21.84 -1.63 -8.00
N ASP A 44 -21.70 -0.51 -7.28
CA ASP A 44 -21.62 0.89 -7.71
C ASP A 44 -20.34 1.60 -7.20
N VAL A 45 -19.22 0.88 -7.04
CA VAL A 45 -17.93 1.58 -6.86
C VAL A 45 -17.59 2.24 -8.20
N GLY A 46 -17.70 3.56 -8.27
CA GLY A 46 -17.41 4.33 -9.47
C GLY A 46 -16.00 4.04 -10.01
N TRP A 47 -15.85 4.00 -11.33
CA TRP A 47 -14.60 3.61 -12.00
C TRP A 47 -13.37 4.41 -11.53
N LEU A 48 -13.54 5.68 -11.17
CA LEU A 48 -12.50 6.53 -10.59
C LEU A 48 -12.01 6.01 -9.24
N ALA A 49 -12.91 5.54 -8.37
CA ALA A 49 -12.54 5.00 -7.07
C ALA A 49 -11.79 3.66 -7.21
N VAL A 50 -12.17 2.83 -8.17
CA VAL A 50 -11.45 1.57 -8.48
C VAL A 50 -10.05 1.88 -9.01
N GLY A 51 -9.91 2.81 -9.95
CA GLY A 51 -8.62 3.24 -10.49
C GLY A 51 -7.71 3.84 -9.42
N ALA A 52 -8.26 4.73 -8.58
CA ALA A 52 -7.54 5.34 -7.47
C ALA A 52 -7.08 4.29 -6.44
N SER A 53 -7.90 3.30 -6.13
CA SER A 53 -7.52 2.20 -5.22
C SER A 53 -6.41 1.33 -5.82
N LEU A 54 -6.50 0.98 -7.11
CA LEU A 54 -5.44 0.21 -7.78
C LEU A 54 -4.11 0.98 -7.82
N PHE A 55 -4.17 2.29 -8.06
CA PHE A 55 -3.01 3.17 -7.99
C PHE A 55 -2.45 3.26 -6.57
N ALA A 56 -3.30 3.48 -5.58
CA ALA A 56 -2.93 3.54 -4.16
C ALA A 56 -2.23 2.27 -3.69
N SER A 57 -2.76 1.09 -4.06
CA SER A 57 -2.17 -0.20 -3.69
C SER A 57 -0.86 -0.51 -4.42
N ASN A 58 -0.59 0.15 -5.56
CA ASN A 58 0.66 0.01 -6.28
C ASN A 58 1.73 0.95 -5.72
N ILE A 59 1.38 2.20 -5.45
CA ILE A 59 2.30 3.24 -5.00
C ILE A 59 2.61 3.09 -3.50
N GLY A 60 3.79 2.57 -3.20
CA GLY A 60 4.32 2.44 -1.84
C GLY A 60 5.58 3.26 -1.56
N SER A 61 6.10 3.14 -0.33
CA SER A 61 7.38 3.75 0.09
C SER A 61 8.57 3.33 -0.78
N GLU A 62 8.48 2.15 -1.42
CA GLU A 62 9.43 1.65 -2.41
C GLU A 62 9.54 2.54 -3.66
N HIS A 63 8.43 3.12 -4.14
CA HIS A 63 8.46 4.04 -5.27
C HIS A 63 9.05 5.40 -4.87
N LEU A 64 8.69 5.91 -3.69
CA LEU A 64 9.15 7.23 -3.23
C LEU A 64 10.63 7.25 -2.87
N VAL A 65 11.16 6.22 -2.21
CA VAL A 65 12.57 6.20 -1.79
C VAL A 65 13.43 5.46 -2.80
N GLY A 66 12.93 4.33 -3.31
CA GLY A 66 13.67 3.49 -4.26
C GLY A 66 13.73 4.10 -5.65
N LEU A 67 12.58 4.35 -6.29
CA LEU A 67 12.56 4.89 -7.66
C LEU A 67 13.02 6.36 -7.73
N ALA A 68 12.74 7.18 -6.71
CA ALA A 68 13.31 8.53 -6.68
C ALA A 68 14.84 8.50 -6.49
N GLY A 69 15.34 7.59 -5.65
CA GLY A 69 16.78 7.40 -5.45
C GLY A 69 17.49 6.92 -6.71
N THR A 70 16.92 5.94 -7.41
CA THR A 70 17.47 5.48 -8.70
C THR A 70 17.31 6.52 -9.79
N GLY A 71 16.18 7.24 -9.85
CA GLY A 71 15.97 8.35 -10.78
C GLY A 71 16.96 9.50 -10.59
N ALA A 72 17.36 9.80 -9.35
CA ALA A 72 18.42 10.77 -9.07
C ALA A 72 19.81 10.29 -9.56
N ALA A 73 20.07 8.99 -9.55
CA ALA A 73 21.35 8.40 -9.94
C ALA A 73 21.46 8.11 -11.45
N SER A 74 20.40 7.62 -12.08
CA SER A 74 20.39 7.14 -13.48
C SER A 74 19.46 7.93 -14.40
N GLY A 75 18.78 8.97 -13.89
CA GLY A 75 17.93 9.87 -14.65
C GLY A 75 16.55 9.29 -15.01
N LEU A 76 15.91 9.89 -16.01
CA LEU A 76 14.53 9.55 -16.42
C LEU A 76 14.36 8.14 -17.00
N ALA A 77 15.45 7.40 -17.25
CA ALA A 77 15.39 6.04 -17.79
C ALA A 77 14.58 5.08 -16.91
N VAL A 78 14.56 5.32 -15.59
CA VAL A 78 13.77 4.52 -14.63
C VAL A 78 12.26 4.68 -14.86
N GLY A 79 11.81 5.84 -15.36
CA GLY A 79 10.40 6.14 -15.64
C GLY A 79 9.78 5.24 -16.71
N HIS A 80 10.60 4.62 -17.57
CA HIS A 80 10.14 3.63 -18.53
C HIS A 80 9.41 2.44 -17.87
N PHE A 81 9.79 2.08 -16.64
CA PHE A 81 9.13 1.01 -15.89
C PHE A 81 7.65 1.32 -15.62
N GLU A 82 7.36 2.55 -15.20
CA GLU A 82 5.99 3.01 -14.90
C GLU A 82 5.15 3.22 -16.17
N TRP A 83 5.77 3.69 -17.26
CA TRP A 83 5.10 3.82 -18.56
C TRP A 83 4.67 2.46 -19.10
N LEU A 84 5.58 1.47 -19.08
CA LEU A 84 5.25 0.10 -19.48
C LEU A 84 4.20 -0.56 -18.58
N ALA A 85 4.26 -0.30 -17.27
CA ALA A 85 3.27 -0.80 -16.33
C ALA A 85 1.86 -0.28 -16.68
N SER A 86 1.74 1.00 -17.05
CA SER A 86 0.48 1.61 -17.48
C SER A 86 -0.13 0.91 -18.71
N PHE A 87 0.68 0.62 -19.73
CA PHE A 87 0.21 -0.12 -20.91
C PHE A 87 -0.19 -1.56 -20.58
N THR A 88 0.57 -2.21 -19.69
CA THR A 88 0.30 -3.59 -19.26
C THR A 88 -0.98 -3.66 -18.44
N LEU A 89 -1.27 -2.67 -17.60
CA LEU A 89 -2.52 -2.55 -16.86
C LEU A 89 -3.74 -2.39 -17.77
N LEU A 90 -3.62 -1.62 -18.85
CA LEU A 90 -4.68 -1.53 -19.86
C LEU A 90 -4.95 -2.88 -20.52
N LEU A 91 -3.87 -3.61 -20.87
CA LEU A 91 -3.99 -4.95 -21.44
C LEU A 91 -4.59 -5.95 -20.45
N LEU A 92 -4.19 -5.89 -19.17
CA LEU A 92 -4.78 -6.67 -18.09
C LEU A 92 -6.29 -6.39 -17.96
N GLY A 93 -6.66 -5.11 -17.95
CA GLY A 93 -8.03 -4.64 -17.87
C GLY A 93 -8.92 -5.13 -19.00
N TRP A 94 -8.41 -5.13 -20.22
CA TRP A 94 -9.23 -5.51 -21.39
C TRP A 94 -9.25 -7.02 -21.64
N LEU A 95 -8.12 -7.72 -21.47
CA LEU A 95 -8.00 -9.14 -21.81
C LEU A 95 -8.28 -10.07 -20.62
N PHE A 96 -7.70 -9.77 -19.46
CA PHE A 96 -7.66 -10.70 -18.32
C PHE A 96 -8.82 -10.49 -17.35
N VAL A 97 -9.23 -9.25 -17.09
CA VAL A 97 -10.39 -8.97 -16.21
C VAL A 97 -11.67 -9.68 -16.65
N PRO A 98 -12.14 -9.62 -17.92
CA PRO A 98 -13.35 -10.34 -18.31
C PRO A 98 -13.22 -11.86 -18.17
N PHE A 99 -12.01 -12.38 -18.31
CA PHE A 99 -11.72 -13.80 -18.10
C PHE A 99 -11.76 -14.19 -16.62
N TYR A 100 -11.15 -13.41 -15.72
CA TYR A 100 -11.18 -13.66 -14.28
C TYR A 100 -12.61 -13.54 -13.71
N LEU A 101 -13.37 -12.51 -14.13
CA LEU A 101 -14.75 -12.33 -13.70
C LEU A 101 -15.65 -13.51 -14.10
N ARG A 102 -15.45 -14.09 -15.29
CA ARG A 102 -16.19 -15.28 -15.72
C ARG A 102 -15.85 -16.54 -14.94
N SER A 103 -14.63 -16.64 -14.40
CA SER A 103 -14.19 -17.80 -13.63
C SER A 103 -14.75 -17.85 -12.19
N GLY A 104 -15.32 -16.75 -11.70
CA GLY A 104 -15.95 -16.68 -10.38
C GLY A 104 -15.01 -17.00 -9.23
N VAL A 105 -13.73 -16.62 -9.36
CA VAL A 105 -12.67 -16.78 -8.37
C VAL A 105 -12.38 -15.43 -7.71
N TYR A 106 -12.07 -15.44 -6.43
CA TYR A 106 -11.80 -14.22 -5.67
C TYR A 106 -10.31 -13.98 -5.47
N THR A 107 -9.49 -15.03 -5.57
CA THR A 107 -8.05 -14.94 -5.36
C THR A 107 -7.26 -15.62 -6.48
N MET A 108 -6.03 -15.13 -6.74
CA MET A 108 -5.15 -15.73 -7.73
C MET A 108 -4.76 -17.20 -7.42
N PRO A 109 -4.48 -17.59 -6.16
CA PRO A 109 -4.23 -18.99 -5.85
C PRO A 109 -5.44 -19.89 -6.10
N GLU A 110 -6.67 -19.40 -5.84
CA GLU A 110 -7.92 -20.11 -6.14
C GLU A 110 -8.12 -20.29 -7.65
N PHE A 111 -7.77 -19.27 -8.45
CA PHE A 111 -7.76 -19.39 -9.91
C PHE A 111 -6.83 -20.52 -10.39
N LEU A 112 -5.61 -20.59 -9.85
CA LEU A 112 -4.67 -21.65 -10.18
C LEU A 112 -5.14 -23.03 -9.72
N GLU A 113 -5.80 -23.12 -8.56
CA GLU A 113 -6.39 -24.36 -8.06
C GLU A 113 -7.47 -24.90 -9.01
N ARG A 114 -8.40 -24.04 -9.44
CA ARG A 114 -9.45 -24.45 -10.38
C ARG A 114 -8.92 -24.80 -11.77
N ARG A 115 -7.82 -24.18 -12.20
CA ARG A 115 -7.26 -24.40 -13.54
C ARG A 115 -6.33 -25.60 -13.64
N PHE A 116 -5.54 -25.86 -12.59
CA PHE A 116 -4.48 -26.87 -12.58
C PHE A 116 -4.72 -27.93 -11.51
N ASN A 117 -4.38 -27.64 -10.25
CA ASN A 117 -4.52 -28.55 -9.11
C ASN A 117 -4.18 -27.83 -7.78
N SER A 118 -4.48 -28.48 -6.65
CA SER A 118 -4.18 -27.97 -5.30
C SER A 118 -2.67 -27.82 -5.02
N ALA A 119 -1.83 -28.60 -5.69
CA ALA A 119 -0.38 -28.48 -5.60
C ALA A 119 0.12 -27.13 -6.16
N SER A 120 -0.41 -26.68 -7.30
CA SER A 120 -0.10 -25.37 -7.88
C SER A 120 -0.51 -24.22 -6.97
N ARG A 121 -1.64 -24.34 -6.26
CA ARG A 121 -2.07 -23.35 -5.26
C ARG A 121 -1.07 -23.23 -4.12
N SER A 122 -0.68 -24.35 -3.51
CA SER A 122 0.26 -24.35 -2.38
C SER A 122 1.62 -23.78 -2.80
N TYR A 123 2.14 -24.19 -3.96
CA TYR A 123 3.39 -23.66 -4.49
C TYR A 123 3.33 -22.14 -4.70
N PHE A 124 2.32 -21.65 -5.41
CA PHE A 124 2.17 -20.22 -5.67
C PHE A 124 1.97 -19.41 -4.39
N THR A 125 1.21 -19.93 -3.42
CA THR A 125 0.96 -19.28 -2.14
C THR A 125 2.26 -19.14 -1.34
N TRP A 126 3.05 -20.22 -1.21
CA TRP A 126 4.32 -20.18 -0.47
C TRP A 126 5.33 -19.24 -1.13
N VAL A 127 5.50 -19.34 -2.45
CA VAL A 127 6.41 -18.45 -3.20
C VAL A 127 5.97 -17.00 -3.07
N SER A 128 4.66 -16.73 -3.16
CA SER A 128 4.13 -15.38 -3.01
C SER A 128 4.37 -14.85 -1.60
N ILE A 129 4.04 -15.60 -0.55
CA ILE A 129 4.23 -15.15 0.85
C ILE A 129 5.70 -14.84 1.11
N ILE A 130 6.60 -15.76 0.75
CA ILE A 130 8.04 -15.56 0.94
C ILE A 130 8.52 -14.35 0.12
N GLY A 131 8.08 -14.24 -1.14
CA GLY A 131 8.38 -13.11 -2.00
C GLY A 131 7.94 -11.78 -1.40
N TYR A 132 6.68 -11.67 -0.97
CA TYR A 132 6.12 -10.46 -0.37
C TYR A 132 6.84 -10.06 0.93
N VAL A 133 7.16 -11.03 1.79
CA VAL A 133 7.90 -10.75 3.03
C VAL A 133 9.31 -10.27 2.72
N LEU A 134 10.02 -10.95 1.83
CA LEU A 134 11.42 -10.63 1.54
C LEU A 134 11.59 -9.35 0.72
N THR A 135 10.68 -9.06 -0.22
CA THR A 135 10.81 -7.90 -1.11
C THR A 135 9.99 -6.71 -0.58
N LYS A 136 8.66 -6.76 -0.66
CA LYS A 136 7.75 -5.65 -0.31
C LYS A 136 7.93 -5.19 1.14
N ILE A 137 7.85 -6.11 2.11
CA ILE A 137 7.91 -5.72 3.53
C ILE A 137 9.32 -5.22 3.89
N SER A 138 10.37 -5.93 3.49
CA SER A 138 11.75 -5.51 3.77
C SER A 138 12.10 -4.16 3.15
N VAL A 139 11.73 -3.92 1.89
CA VAL A 139 12.02 -2.65 1.20
C VAL A 139 11.23 -1.51 1.84
N THR A 140 9.95 -1.74 2.17
CA THR A 140 9.12 -0.74 2.85
C THR A 140 9.69 -0.38 4.22
N LEU A 141 10.13 -1.37 5.00
CA LEU A 141 10.74 -1.15 6.30
C LEU A 141 12.09 -0.42 6.19
N PHE A 142 12.91 -0.80 5.21
CA PHE A 142 14.19 -0.13 4.95
C PHE A 142 13.97 1.33 4.55
N ALA A 143 13.09 1.59 3.59
CA ALA A 143 12.73 2.93 3.15
C ALA A 143 12.20 3.78 4.32
N GLY A 144 11.28 3.24 5.11
CA GLY A 144 10.76 3.88 6.31
C GLY A 144 11.84 4.19 7.35
N GLY A 145 12.76 3.24 7.58
CA GLY A 145 13.89 3.42 8.50
C GLY A 145 14.88 4.50 8.02
N VAL A 146 15.18 4.56 6.72
CA VAL A 146 16.05 5.60 6.14
C VAL A 146 15.40 6.98 6.28
N VAL A 147 14.12 7.11 5.97
CA VAL A 147 13.38 8.38 6.12
C VAL A 147 13.32 8.80 7.59
N MET A 148 13.00 7.88 8.51
CA MET A 148 12.97 8.17 9.94
C MET A 148 14.34 8.60 10.47
N ARG A 149 15.42 7.97 10.04
CA ARG A 149 16.79 8.37 10.39
C ARG A 149 17.13 9.75 9.85
N ALA A 150 16.75 10.06 8.60
CA ALA A 150 17.01 11.36 7.98
C ALA A 150 16.26 12.50 8.70
N VAL A 151 15.02 12.23 9.16
CA VAL A 151 14.18 13.20 9.85
C VAL A 151 14.63 13.34 11.31
N THR A 152 14.62 12.26 12.08
CA THR A 152 14.81 12.30 13.54
C THR A 152 16.27 12.25 14.00
N GLY A 153 17.20 11.86 13.14
CA GLY A 153 18.61 11.63 13.49
C GLY A 153 18.84 10.38 14.35
N LEU A 154 17.80 9.58 14.64
CA LEU A 154 17.89 8.35 15.41
C LEU A 154 18.58 7.24 14.62
N ASP A 155 19.18 6.28 15.33
CA ASP A 155 19.79 5.12 14.70
C ASP A 155 18.75 4.32 13.89
N PHE A 156 19.22 3.70 12.79
CA PHE A 156 18.37 2.95 11.86
C PHE A 156 17.62 1.81 12.57
N TRP A 157 18.28 1.09 13.48
CA TRP A 157 17.66 -0.04 14.19
C TRP A 157 16.54 0.41 15.11
N THR A 158 16.74 1.52 15.82
CA THR A 158 15.72 2.08 16.72
C THR A 158 14.52 2.58 15.92
N SER A 159 14.77 3.25 14.79
CA SER A 159 13.73 3.75 13.90
C SER A 159 12.90 2.63 13.27
N ALA A 160 13.54 1.54 12.83
CA ALA A 160 12.87 0.39 12.24
C ALA A 160 11.97 -0.33 13.26
N VAL A 161 12.44 -0.53 14.49
CA VAL A 161 11.64 -1.17 15.56
C VAL A 161 10.41 -0.34 15.91
N ILE A 162 10.56 0.98 16.07
CA ILE A 162 9.43 1.89 16.34
C ILE A 162 8.41 1.81 15.21
N LEU A 163 8.86 1.83 13.95
CA LEU A 163 7.99 1.76 12.79
C LEU A 163 7.23 0.43 12.72
N ILE A 164 7.88 -0.70 12.99
CA ILE A 164 7.21 -2.02 13.07
C ILE A 164 6.15 -2.03 14.17
N VAL A 165 6.48 -1.53 15.36
CA VAL A 165 5.57 -1.55 16.52
C VAL A 165 4.34 -0.69 16.26
N ILE A 166 4.53 0.53 15.78
CA ILE A 166 3.42 1.43 15.44
C ILE A 166 2.57 0.82 14.32
N THR A 167 3.22 0.32 13.27
CA THR A 167 2.53 -0.29 12.12
C THR A 167 1.74 -1.53 12.52
N GLY A 168 2.33 -2.41 13.32
CA GLY A 168 1.63 -3.57 13.85
C GLY A 168 0.44 -3.20 14.73
N LEU A 169 0.60 -2.23 15.64
CA LEU A 169 -0.46 -1.77 16.54
C LEU A 169 -1.67 -1.23 15.78
N TYR A 170 -1.47 -0.32 14.82
CA TYR A 170 -2.60 0.24 14.08
C TYR A 170 -3.22 -0.77 13.11
N THR A 171 -2.42 -1.69 12.56
CA THR A 171 -2.93 -2.75 11.66
C THR A 171 -3.85 -3.72 12.42
N ILE A 172 -3.45 -4.12 13.63
CA ILE A 172 -4.25 -5.00 14.48
C ILE A 172 -5.52 -4.29 14.97
N ALA A 173 -5.44 -3.00 15.30
CA ALA A 173 -6.57 -2.23 15.83
C ALA A 173 -7.58 -1.77 14.77
N GLY A 174 -7.16 -1.55 13.52
CA GLY A 174 -7.98 -0.89 12.49
C GLY A 174 -8.84 -1.81 11.62
N GLY A 175 -8.40 -3.05 11.34
CA GLY A 175 -9.09 -3.94 10.40
C GLY A 175 -8.98 -3.52 8.91
N LEU A 176 -9.41 -4.39 8.00
CA LEU A 176 -9.17 -4.26 6.55
C LEU A 176 -9.76 -2.96 5.93
N ARG A 177 -10.94 -2.53 6.39
CA ARG A 177 -11.61 -1.33 5.82
C ARG A 177 -10.98 -0.03 6.31
N ALA A 178 -10.50 0.03 7.56
CA ALA A 178 -9.77 1.21 8.04
C ALA A 178 -8.46 1.38 7.27
N VAL A 179 -7.76 0.28 6.98
CA VAL A 179 -6.55 0.29 6.14
C VAL A 179 -6.84 0.90 4.77
N ILE A 180 -7.91 0.46 4.08
CA ILE A 180 -8.29 0.99 2.76
C ILE A 180 -8.59 2.50 2.82
N TYR A 181 -9.33 2.98 3.83
CA TYR A 181 -9.61 4.42 3.95
C TYR A 181 -8.35 5.23 4.26
N THR A 182 -7.45 4.71 5.09
CA THR A 182 -6.17 5.36 5.35
C THR A 182 -5.28 5.37 4.12
N GLU A 183 -5.30 4.32 3.29
CA GLU A 183 -4.55 4.23 2.04
C GLU A 183 -5.02 5.28 1.03
N VAL A 184 -6.34 5.42 0.82
CA VAL A 184 -6.89 6.42 -0.11
C VAL A 184 -6.48 7.84 0.29
N LEU A 185 -6.53 8.15 1.59
CA LEU A 185 -6.10 9.45 2.09
C LEU A 185 -4.59 9.64 1.91
N GLN A 186 -3.80 8.62 2.22
CA GLN A 186 -2.35 8.64 2.03
C GLN A 186 -2.00 8.86 0.56
N THR A 187 -2.72 8.26 -0.39
CA THR A 187 -2.51 8.50 -1.82
C THR A 187 -2.74 9.95 -2.22
N VAL A 188 -3.79 10.60 -1.72
CA VAL A 188 -4.04 12.02 -2.01
C VAL A 188 -2.89 12.88 -1.48
N VAL A 189 -2.44 12.60 -0.26
CA VAL A 189 -1.32 13.32 0.37
C VAL A 189 -0.02 13.10 -0.40
N LEU A 190 0.21 11.86 -0.88
CA LEU A 190 1.37 11.52 -1.70
C LEU A 190 1.35 12.27 -3.04
N ILE A 191 0.20 12.33 -3.72
CA ILE A 191 0.07 13.05 -5.01
C ILE A 191 0.31 14.56 -4.83
N ILE A 192 -0.19 15.14 -3.73
CA ILE A 192 0.01 16.57 -3.46
C ILE A 192 1.48 16.85 -3.04
N GLY A 193 2.10 15.90 -2.35
CA GLY A 193 3.46 16.03 -1.83
C GLY A 193 4.58 15.68 -2.81
N SER A 194 4.30 14.90 -3.85
CA SER A 194 5.23 14.53 -4.94
C SER A 194 5.31 15.59 -6.02
#